data_AF-A0A7K3DJN9-F1
#
_entry.id   AF-A0A7K3DJN9-F1
#
_cell.length_a   1.000
_cell.length_b   1.000
_cell.length_c   1.000
_cell.angle_alpha   90.00
_cell.angle_beta   90.00
_cell.angle_gamma   90.00
#
_symmetry.space_group_name_H-M   'P 1'
#
loop_
_entity.id
_entity.type
_entity.pdbx_description
1 polymer ?
#
loop_
_entity_poly.entity_id
_entity_poly.type
_entity_poly.pdbx_seq_one_letter_code
_entity_poly.pdbx_strand_id
1 'polypeptide(L)'
;MRAVTWQGRRNVRVDQVPDPGIEQPDDIVGKVTTTGLCGSDLHLYEVFRPYLDPGDILGHETIRPHLADEDPLGVDGFATRRLSLEEVPAAYAIFQAKEGGMVKTLLKP
;
A
#
# COMPACT_ATOMS: atom_id res chain seq x y z
N MET A 1 0.52 13.33 7.17
CA MET A 1 -0.07 12.64 6.01
C MET A 1 -1.02 11.54 6.46
N ARG A 2 -1.81 10.95 5.54
CA ARG A 2 -2.58 9.73 5.82
C ARG A 2 -1.76 8.52 5.42
N ALA A 3 -1.81 7.45 6.21
CA ALA A 3 -1.07 6.22 5.94
C ALA A 3 -1.83 4.98 6.43
N VAL A 4 -1.54 3.83 5.81
CA VAL A 4 -2.00 2.54 6.31
C VAL A 4 -1.09 2.12 7.46
N THR A 5 -1.67 1.93 8.63
CA THR A 5 -0.95 1.58 9.87
C THR A 5 -1.33 0.19 10.34
N TRP A 6 -0.36 -0.54 10.87
CA TRP A 6 -0.59 -1.84 11.50
C TRP A 6 -1.06 -1.65 12.94
N GLN A 7 -2.09 -2.40 13.35
CA GLN A 7 -2.73 -2.28 14.67
C GLN A 7 -2.82 -3.63 15.40
N GLY A 8 -2.18 -4.65 14.84
CA GLY A 8 -2.29 -6.04 15.29
C GLY A 8 -2.57 -7.00 14.14
N ARG A 9 -2.48 -8.29 14.45
CA ARG A 9 -2.79 -9.35 13.49
C ARG A 9 -4.20 -9.14 12.92
N ARG A 10 -4.28 -9.10 11.59
CA ARG A 10 -5.49 -8.83 10.80
C ARG A 10 -6.18 -7.50 11.07
N ASN A 11 -5.48 -6.52 11.63
CA ASN A 11 -6.02 -5.21 11.96
C ASN A 11 -5.08 -4.13 11.41
N VAL A 12 -5.50 -3.49 10.33
CA VAL A 12 -4.83 -2.33 9.76
C VAL A 12 -5.85 -1.19 9.66
N ARG A 13 -5.37 0.05 9.73
CA ARG A 13 -6.22 1.25 9.69
C ARG A 13 -5.61 2.30 8.77
N VAL A 14 -6.41 3.28 8.40
CA VAL A 14 -5.90 4.51 7.81
C VAL A 14 -5.88 5.56 8.90
N ASP A 15 -4.69 5.96 9.32
CA ASP A 15 -4.50 6.97 10.36
C ASP A 15 -3.83 8.22 9.81
N GLN A 16 -3.99 9.32 10.55
CA GLN A 16 -3.21 10.54 10.34
C GLN A 16 -1.88 10.40 11.09
N VAL A 17 -0.77 10.48 10.35
CA VAL A 17 0.61 10.40 10.85
C VAL A 17 1.38 11.68 10.52
N PRO A 18 2.52 11.97 11.16
CA PRO A 18 3.38 13.09 10.76
C PRO A 18 3.79 13.02 9.29
N ASP A 19 4.03 14.18 8.67
CA ASP A 19 4.65 14.20 7.34
C ASP A 19 6.12 13.74 7.43
N PRO A 20 6.64 13.02 6.42
CA PRO A 20 8.01 12.53 6.46
C PRO A 20 9.01 13.69 6.39
N GLY A 21 10.04 13.60 7.22
CA GLY A 21 11.19 14.50 7.19
C GLY A 21 12.34 13.93 6.36
N ILE A 22 13.30 14.79 6.03
CA ILE A 22 14.61 14.40 5.53
C ILE A 22 15.50 14.16 6.76
N GLU A 23 16.05 12.95 6.91
CA GLU A 23 16.93 12.59 8.03
C GLU A 23 18.40 12.58 7.59
N GLN A 24 18.66 12.10 6.38
CA GLN A 24 19.98 12.01 5.77
C GLN A 24 20.07 12.88 4.50
N PRO A 25 21.28 13.33 4.11
CA PRO A 25 21.45 14.18 2.92
C PRO A 25 21.00 13.55 1.60
N ASP A 26 20.88 12.23 1.54
CA ASP A 26 20.48 11.44 0.38
C ASP A 26 19.01 10.99 0.39
N ASP A 27 18.24 11.40 1.40
CA ASP A 27 16.81 11.10 1.45
C ASP A 27 16.02 11.88 0.39
N ILE A 28 14.88 11.31 -0.01
CA ILE A 28 13.92 11.95 -0.90
C ILE A 28 12.53 11.83 -0.29
N VAL A 29 11.85 12.96 -0.15
CA VAL A 29 10.40 12.98 0.11
C VAL A 29 9.67 13.03 -1.22
N GLY A 30 9.00 11.93 -1.56
CA GLY A 30 8.20 11.79 -2.78
C GLY A 30 6.70 11.80 -2.51
N LYS A 31 5.94 12.49 -3.37
CA LYS A 31 4.47 12.33 -3.40
C LYS A 31 4.12 10.99 -4.04
N VAL A 32 3.55 10.09 -3.26
CA VAL A 32 2.95 8.83 -3.74
C VAL A 32 1.65 9.15 -4.45
N THR A 33 1.53 8.75 -5.72
CA THR A 33 0.30 8.91 -6.51
C THR A 33 -0.46 7.60 -6.70
N THR A 34 0.27 6.48 -6.73
CA THR A 34 -0.26 5.13 -6.79
C THR A 34 0.67 4.19 -6.01
N THR A 35 0.12 3.18 -5.34
CA THR A 35 0.90 2.10 -4.72
C THR A 35 0.22 0.75 -4.87
N GLY A 36 0.97 -0.34 -4.87
CA GLY A 36 0.43 -1.70 -4.93
C GLY A 36 0.09 -2.26 -3.56
N LEU A 37 -0.93 -3.11 -3.49
CA LEU A 37 -1.09 -4.09 -2.40
C LEU A 37 -0.46 -5.41 -2.84
N CYS A 38 0.52 -5.88 -2.07
CA CYS A 38 1.35 -7.02 -2.42
C CYS A 38 1.08 -8.23 -1.51
N GLY A 39 1.41 -9.43 -2.00
CA GLY A 39 1.39 -10.64 -1.18
C GLY A 39 2.32 -10.57 0.03
N SER A 40 3.43 -9.84 -0.05
CA SER A 40 4.35 -9.63 1.08
C SER A 40 3.73 -8.81 2.20
N ASP A 41 2.79 -7.91 1.91
CA ASP A 41 2.05 -7.18 2.95
C ASP A 41 1.20 -8.14 3.80
N LEU A 42 0.76 -9.28 3.23
CA LEU A 42 0.02 -10.30 3.99
C LEU A 42 0.89 -11.01 5.03
N HIS A 43 2.21 -11.08 4.84
CA HIS A 43 3.11 -11.60 5.88
C HIS A 43 3.11 -10.71 7.12
N LEU A 44 3.07 -9.38 6.92
CA LEU A 44 2.96 -8.37 7.99
C LEU A 44 1.56 -8.40 8.63
N TYR A 45 0.51 -8.54 7.82
CA TYR A 45 -0.88 -8.63 8.26
C TYR A 45 -1.17 -9.88 9.13
N GLU A 46 -0.56 -11.03 8.81
CA GLU A 46 -0.90 -12.32 9.41
C GLU A 46 0.15 -12.88 10.39
N VAL A 47 1.44 -12.84 10.04
CA VAL A 47 2.47 -13.70 10.66
C VAL A 47 3.53 -12.91 11.45
N PHE A 48 3.96 -11.74 10.97
CA PHE A 48 5.20 -11.07 11.40
C PHE A 48 5.09 -10.19 12.66
N ARG A 49 4.39 -10.66 13.70
CA ARG A 49 4.23 -9.91 14.97
C ARG A 49 5.53 -9.47 15.67
N PRO A 50 6.64 -10.23 15.70
CA PRO A 50 7.81 -9.85 16.50
C PRO A 50 8.54 -8.59 16.03
N TYR A 51 8.21 -8.08 14.84
CA TYR A 51 8.92 -6.99 14.18
C TYR A 51 8.02 -5.80 13.85
N LEU A 52 6.78 -5.79 14.37
CA LEU A 52 5.81 -4.72 14.14
C LEU A 52 5.23 -4.23 15.46
N ASP A 53 5.25 -2.92 15.63
CA ASP A 53 4.57 -2.22 16.70
C ASP A 53 3.28 -1.56 16.18
N PRO A 54 2.22 -1.47 17.01
CA PRO A 54 1.03 -0.72 16.64
C PRO A 54 1.38 0.72 16.24
N GLY A 55 0.95 1.12 15.04
CA GLY A 55 1.28 2.41 14.42
C GLY A 55 2.27 2.33 13.27
N ASP A 56 2.96 1.20 13.08
CA ASP A 56 3.90 1.03 11.97
C ASP A 56 3.22 1.19 10.61
N ILE A 57 3.85 1.95 9.72
CA ILE A 57 3.33 2.27 8.39
C ILE A 57 3.64 1.13 7.42
N LEU A 58 2.63 0.69 6.66
CA LEU A 58 2.74 -0.39 5.69
C LEU A 58 2.76 0.11 4.24
N GLY A 59 3.26 -0.74 3.34
CA GLY A 59 3.30 -0.53 1.89
C GLY A 59 4.72 -0.30 1.36
N HIS A 60 5.05 -0.97 0.26
CA HIS A 60 6.41 -0.96 -0.31
C HIS A 60 6.44 -0.98 -1.85
N GLU A 61 5.29 -0.85 -2.51
CA GLU A 61 5.17 -0.87 -3.97
C GLU A 61 4.77 0.52 -4.52
N THR A 62 5.51 1.57 -4.18
CA THR A 62 5.23 2.92 -4.68
C THR A 62 5.48 3.00 -6.19
N ILE A 63 4.45 3.37 -6.94
CA ILE A 63 4.51 3.59 -8.38
C ILE A 63 4.45 5.09 -8.65
N ARG A 64 5.51 5.61 -9.26
CA ARG A 64 5.49 6.93 -9.89
C ARG A 64 5.14 6.75 -11.36
N PRO A 65 4.01 7.30 -11.85
CA PRO A 65 3.80 7.42 -13.28
C PRO A 65 5.01 8.12 -13.89
N HIS A 66 5.50 7.59 -15.01
CA HIS A 66 6.42 8.32 -15.86
C HIS A 66 5.73 9.62 -16.33
N LEU A 67 6.50 10.61 -16.78
CA LEU A 67 5.99 11.94 -17.15
C LEU A 67 5.01 11.97 -18.35
N ALA A 68 4.62 10.80 -18.86
CA ALA A 68 3.64 10.65 -19.93
C ALA A 68 2.45 9.84 -19.41
N ASP A 69 1.24 10.30 -19.70
CA ASP A 69 -0.02 9.61 -19.37
C ASP A 69 -0.27 8.35 -20.23
N GLU A 70 0.67 8.04 -21.13
CA GLU A 70 0.61 6.91 -22.04
C GLU A 70 1.08 5.63 -21.33
N ASP A 71 0.41 4.50 -21.60
CA ASP A 71 0.86 3.16 -21.20
C ASP A 71 1.47 2.45 -22.42
N PRO A 72 2.73 2.75 -22.80
CA PRO A 72 3.36 2.17 -23.98
C PRO A 72 3.59 0.66 -23.87
N LEU A 73 3.52 0.11 -22.66
CA LEU A 73 3.73 -1.31 -22.39
C LEU A 73 2.42 -2.09 -22.21
N GLY A 74 1.27 -1.42 -22.19
CA GLY A 74 -0.05 -2.04 -21.96
C GLY A 74 -0.17 -2.71 -20.58
N VAL A 75 0.58 -2.25 -19.59
CA VAL A 75 0.65 -2.87 -18.25
C VAL A 75 -0.47 -2.44 -17.31
N ASP A 76 -1.21 -1.38 -17.64
CA ASP A 76 -2.30 -0.88 -16.79
C ASP A 76 -3.43 -1.91 -16.63
N GLY A 77 -3.61 -2.77 -17.62
CA GLY A 77 -4.60 -3.85 -17.59
C GLY A 77 -4.33 -4.95 -16.56
N PHE A 78 -3.11 -5.06 -16.02
CA PHE A 78 -2.77 -6.11 -15.05
C PHE A 78 -3.40 -5.90 -13.67
N ALA A 79 -3.74 -4.65 -13.33
CA ALA A 79 -4.42 -4.35 -12.08
C ALA A 79 -5.88 -4.81 -12.11
N THR A 80 -6.15 -5.91 -11.40
CA THR A 80 -7.50 -6.48 -11.22
C THR A 80 -8.44 -5.59 -10.40
N ARG A 81 -7.88 -4.72 -9.55
CA ARG A 81 -8.63 -3.77 -8.71
C ARG A 81 -7.90 -2.44 -8.62
N ARG A 82 -8.68 -1.36 -8.50
CA ARG A 82 -8.21 -0.01 -8.19
C ARG A 82 -9.07 0.51 -7.05
N LEU A 83 -8.45 0.80 -5.92
CA LEU A 83 -9.14 1.19 -4.68
C LEU A 83 -8.57 2.52 -4.16
N SER A 84 -9.37 3.23 -3.38
CA SER A 84 -8.90 4.35 -2.56
C SER A 84 -8.19 3.86 -1.30
N LEU A 85 -7.46 4.76 -0.65
CA LEU A 85 -6.81 4.47 0.64
C LEU A 85 -7.80 3.99 1.70
N GLU A 86 -9.03 4.51 1.71
CA GLU A 86 -10.07 4.21 2.71
C GLU A 86 -10.58 2.77 2.65
N GLU A 87 -10.50 2.16 1.48
CA GLU A 87 -10.94 0.79 1.25
C GLU A 87 -9.89 -0.24 1.68
N VAL A 88 -8.65 0.20 1.94
CA VAL A 88 -7.51 -0.68 2.23
C VAL A 88 -7.76 -1.62 3.42
N PRO A 89 -8.31 -1.19 4.57
CA PRO A 89 -8.54 -2.08 5.69
C PRO A 89 -9.39 -3.32 5.33
N ALA A 90 -10.43 -3.14 4.53
CA ALA A 90 -11.23 -4.25 4.03
C ALA A 90 -10.50 -5.02 2.91
N ALA A 91 -9.75 -4.32 2.07
CA ALA A 91 -9.03 -4.90 0.95
C ALA A 91 -8.04 -5.99 1.35
N TYR A 92 -7.36 -5.88 2.51
CA TYR A 92 -6.43 -6.91 2.97
C TYR A 92 -7.09 -8.29 3.12
N ALA A 93 -8.29 -8.33 3.72
CA ALA A 93 -9.02 -9.57 3.91
C ALA A 93 -9.52 -10.16 2.57
N ILE A 94 -10.06 -9.31 1.70
CA ILE A 94 -10.54 -9.69 0.36
C ILE A 94 -9.37 -10.21 -0.49
N PHE A 95 -8.22 -9.53 -0.43
CA PHE A 95 -7.00 -9.88 -1.15
C PHE A 95 -6.43 -11.21 -0.65
N GLN A 96 -6.37 -11.43 0.66
CA GLN A 96 -5.94 -12.70 1.25
C GLN A 96 -6.84 -13.86 0.81
N ALA A 97 -8.16 -13.65 0.76
CA ALA A 97 -9.13 -14.63 0.30
C ALA A 97 -9.15 -14.81 -1.23
N LYS A 98 -8.48 -13.94 -1.99
CA LYS A 98 -8.58 -13.83 -3.45
C LYS A 98 -10.03 -13.71 -3.93
N GLU A 99 -10.88 -13.09 -3.12
CA GLU A 99 -12.31 -12.98 -3.40
C GLU A 99 -12.52 -12.12 -4.64
N GLY A 100 -13.43 -12.55 -5.52
CA GLY A 100 -13.73 -11.85 -6.77
C GLY A 100 -12.53 -11.73 -7.72
N GLY A 101 -11.58 -12.66 -7.67
CA GLY A 101 -10.42 -12.70 -8.57
C GLY A 101 -9.37 -11.62 -8.28
N MET A 102 -9.34 -11.10 -7.06
CA MET A 102 -8.39 -10.07 -6.66
C MET A 102 -6.95 -10.62 -6.58
N VAL A 103 -6.07 -10.14 -7.45
CA VAL A 103 -4.67 -10.61 -7.56
C VAL A 103 -3.67 -9.47 -7.54
N LYS A 104 -3.88 -8.43 -8.36
CA LYS A 104 -3.09 -7.19 -8.34
C LYS A 104 -4.01 -6.02 -8.09
N THR A 105 -3.72 -5.26 -7.04
CA THR A 105 -4.54 -4.15 -6.60
C THR A 105 -3.69 -2.90 -6.55
N LEU A 106 -4.16 -1.84 -7.20
CA LEU A 106 -3.57 -0.52 -7.10
C LEU A 106 -4.39 0.34 -6.14
N LEU A 107 -3.70 1.06 -5.29
CA LEU A 107 -4.24 1.97 -4.31
C LEU A 107 -3.94 3.40 -4.75
N LYS A 108 -4.96 4.26 -4.70
CA LYS A 108 -4.85 5.71 -4.90
C LYS A 108 -4.98 6.41 -3.54
N PRO A 109 -3.87 6.97 -3.00
CA PRO A 109 -3.86 7.68 -1.72
C PRO A 109 -4.78 8.91 -1.67
#